data_AF-A0A7L0XAT7-F1
#
_entry.id   AF-A0A7L0XAT7-F1
#
_cell.length_a   1.000
_cell.length_b   1.000
_cell.length_c   1.000
_cell.angle_alpha   90.00
_cell.angle_beta   90.00
_cell.angle_gamma   90.00
#
_symmetry.space_group_name_H-M   'P 1'
#
loop_
_entity.id
_entity.type
_entity.pdbx_description
1 polymer ?
#
loop_
_entity_poly.entity_id
_entity_poly.type
_entity_poly.pdbx_seq_one_letter_code
_entity_poly.pdbx_strand_id
1 'polypeptide(L)'
;SLLAGMNGSAIENFSCVIYNICLMNCTWQAGRAAPADTQYFLYWQNSRDDGEMECELYIKDENGQNVGCRFQNVRIEINKAYFMVNGSSKDSLIQFYDEYIALYRIEIFTAPLNITAHCTGDSAGCIITWNPPLTSHVKKAECFQYEISIQNK
;
A
#
# COMPACT_ATOMS: atom_id res chain seq x y z
N SER A 1 -8.46 -33.04 -8.01
CA SER A 1 -8.78 -32.57 -6.65
C SER A 1 -7.53 -31.95 -6.04
N LEU A 2 -7.27 -30.66 -6.31
CA LEU A 2 -6.22 -29.94 -5.57
C LEU A 2 -6.82 -29.56 -4.22
N LEU A 3 -6.16 -29.95 -3.14
CA LEU A 3 -6.60 -29.74 -1.77
C LEU A 3 -6.77 -28.24 -1.51
N ALA A 4 -7.99 -27.72 -1.64
CA ALA A 4 -8.29 -26.39 -1.15
C ALA A 4 -8.07 -26.40 0.37
N GLY A 5 -7.34 -25.41 0.89
CA GLY A 5 -7.13 -25.28 2.33
C GLY A 5 -8.47 -25.17 3.09
N MET A 6 -8.39 -25.27 4.41
CA MET A 6 -9.55 -25.21 5.31
C MET A 6 -10.40 -23.97 4.98
N ASN A 7 -11.69 -24.17 4.72
CA ASN A 7 -12.58 -23.07 4.33
C ASN A 7 -12.66 -22.02 5.45
N GLY A 8 -12.46 -20.75 5.12
CA GLY A 8 -12.45 -19.64 6.08
C GLY A 8 -11.13 -19.46 6.84
N SER A 9 -10.07 -20.19 6.45
CA SER A 9 -8.73 -20.03 7.02
C SER A 9 -7.86 -19.01 6.28
N ALA A 10 -8.25 -18.59 5.07
CA ALA A 10 -7.60 -17.50 4.36
C ALA A 10 -7.77 -16.18 5.12
N ILE A 11 -6.81 -15.28 4.97
CA ILE A 11 -6.89 -13.94 5.55
C ILE A 11 -8.13 -13.17 5.08
N GLU A 12 -8.57 -12.22 5.89
CA GLU A 12 -9.67 -11.32 5.58
C GLU A 12 -9.19 -9.85 5.61
N ASN A 13 -9.94 -8.95 4.98
CA ASN A 13 -9.68 -7.50 5.01
C ASN A 13 -8.25 -7.10 4.59
N PHE A 14 -7.74 -7.73 3.53
CA PHE A 14 -6.45 -7.38 2.95
C PHE A 14 -6.51 -5.96 2.36
N SER A 15 -5.54 -5.12 2.72
CA SER A 15 -5.40 -3.78 2.19
C SER A 15 -3.94 -3.36 2.18
N CYS A 16 -3.54 -2.61 1.17
CA CYS A 16 -2.20 -2.02 1.07
C CYS A 16 -2.28 -0.52 0.85
N VAL A 17 -1.22 0.19 1.26
CA VAL A 17 -1.05 1.62 1.04
C VAL A 17 0.41 1.93 0.73
N ILE A 18 0.65 2.68 -0.35
CA ILE A 18 1.96 3.23 -0.70
C ILE A 18 2.03 4.66 -0.16
N TYR A 19 3.11 5.01 0.52
CA TYR A 19 3.31 6.32 1.12
C TYR A 19 4.79 6.67 1.13
N ASN A 20 5.11 7.95 1.37
CA ASN A 20 6.49 8.44 1.39
C ASN A 20 7.31 7.98 0.16
N ILE A 21 6.69 8.02 -1.03
CA ILE A 21 7.29 7.78 -2.35
C ILE A 21 7.56 6.29 -2.68
N CYS A 22 8.08 5.50 -1.73
CA CYS A 22 8.50 4.11 -1.98
C CYS A 22 8.27 3.13 -0.81
N LEU A 23 7.54 3.54 0.23
CA LEU A 23 7.17 2.65 1.32
C LEU A 23 5.79 2.08 1.07
N MET A 24 5.59 0.79 1.36
CA MET A 24 4.27 0.16 1.28
C MET A 24 3.97 -0.61 2.55
N ASN A 25 2.80 -0.35 3.14
CA ASN A 25 2.26 -1.17 4.22
C ASN A 25 1.08 -1.97 3.70
N CYS A 26 1.07 -3.27 3.97
CA CYS A 26 -0.09 -4.13 3.78
C CYS A 26 -0.54 -4.68 5.13
N THR A 27 -1.85 -4.82 5.33
CA THR A 27 -2.43 -5.36 6.57
C THR A 27 -3.57 -6.31 6.24
N TRP A 28 -3.82 -7.25 7.14
CA TRP A 28 -4.93 -8.19 7.04
C TRP A 28 -5.36 -8.67 8.42
N GLN A 29 -6.49 -9.37 8.46
CA GLN A 29 -6.97 -10.10 9.62
C GLN A 29 -6.84 -11.60 9.35
N ALA A 30 -6.60 -12.37 10.41
CA ALA A 30 -6.60 -13.82 10.31
C ALA A 30 -7.99 -14.34 9.88
N GLY A 31 -8.01 -15.43 9.11
CA GLY A 31 -9.24 -16.11 8.76
C GLY A 31 -10.01 -16.55 10.00
N ARG A 32 -11.32 -16.37 10.00
CA ARG A 32 -12.17 -16.69 11.16
C ARG A 32 -12.15 -18.17 11.56
N ALA A 33 -11.84 -19.06 10.62
CA ALA A 33 -11.69 -20.49 10.88
C ALA A 33 -10.22 -20.94 10.94
N ALA A 34 -9.26 -20.01 10.86
CA ALA A 34 -7.85 -20.35 10.93
C ALA A 34 -7.48 -20.86 12.33
N PRO A 35 -6.72 -21.97 12.45
CA PRO A 35 -6.15 -22.40 13.71
C PRO A 35 -5.30 -21.30 14.38
N ALA A 36 -5.26 -21.29 15.72
CA ALA A 36 -4.53 -20.29 16.49
C ALA A 36 -3.01 -20.31 16.25
N ASP A 37 -2.46 -21.45 15.81
CA ASP A 37 -1.04 -21.60 15.45
C ASP A 37 -0.74 -21.21 14.00
N THR A 38 -1.71 -20.69 13.25
CA THR A 38 -1.52 -20.28 11.86
C THR A 38 -0.52 -19.13 11.78
N GLN A 39 0.43 -19.23 10.87
CA GLN A 39 1.33 -18.14 10.48
C GLN A 39 1.12 -17.81 9.00
N TYR A 40 1.03 -16.52 8.67
CA TYR A 40 0.79 -16.05 7.30
C TYR A 40 2.05 -15.47 6.67
N PHE A 41 2.20 -15.63 5.36
CA PHE A 41 3.34 -15.10 4.61
C PHE A 41 2.86 -14.38 3.36
N LEU A 42 3.31 -13.14 3.19
CA LEU A 42 2.91 -12.29 2.06
C LEU A 42 4.01 -12.30 1.00
N TYR A 43 3.59 -12.53 -0.24
CA TYR A 43 4.40 -12.42 -1.44
C TYR A 43 3.74 -11.42 -2.38
N TRP A 44 4.55 -10.65 -3.10
CA TRP A 44 4.04 -9.78 -4.16
C TRP A 44 4.93 -9.81 -5.39
N GLN A 45 4.33 -9.56 -6.55
CA GLN A 45 5.00 -9.51 -7.84
C GLN A 45 4.67 -8.19 -8.54
N ASN A 46 5.69 -7.38 -8.76
CA ASN A 46 5.60 -6.03 -9.32
C ASN A 46 5.79 -5.97 -10.83
N SER A 47 6.26 -7.04 -11.48
CA SER A 47 6.27 -7.18 -12.94
C SER A 47 6.27 -8.66 -13.32
N ARG A 48 5.83 -8.99 -14.53
CA ARG A 48 5.85 -10.39 -15.00
C ARG A 48 7.27 -10.93 -15.14
N ASP A 49 8.23 -10.03 -15.35
CA ASP A 49 9.63 -10.35 -15.56
C ASP A 49 10.42 -10.36 -14.24
N ASP A 50 9.87 -9.74 -13.19
CA ASP A 50 10.40 -9.83 -11.82
C ASP A 50 9.96 -11.13 -11.13
N GLY A 51 10.85 -11.65 -10.30
CA GLY A 51 10.52 -12.73 -9.38
C GLY A 51 9.52 -12.29 -8.31
N GLU A 52 8.93 -13.27 -7.63
CA GLU A 52 8.15 -13.01 -6.42
C GLU A 52 9.05 -12.45 -5.31
N MET A 53 8.58 -11.41 -4.62
CA MET A 53 9.24 -10.86 -3.45
C MET A 53 8.43 -11.22 -2.21
N GLU A 54 9.07 -11.89 -1.25
CA GLU A 54 8.50 -12.07 0.08
C GLU A 54 8.53 -10.74 0.86
N CYS A 55 7.60 -10.59 1.80
CA CYS A 55 7.61 -9.54 2.80
C CYS A 55 8.99 -9.32 3.44
N GLU A 56 9.47 -8.08 3.41
CA GLU A 56 10.76 -7.71 4.01
C GLU A 56 10.66 -7.56 5.54
N LEU A 57 9.56 -6.98 6.04
CA LEU A 57 9.36 -6.75 7.46
C LEU A 57 7.92 -6.98 7.86
N TYR A 58 7.65 -8.13 8.48
CA TYR A 58 6.33 -8.46 8.99
C TYR A 58 5.92 -7.58 10.18
N ILE A 59 4.64 -7.16 10.16
CA ILE A 59 3.95 -6.58 11.30
C ILE A 59 3.28 -7.73 12.04
N LYS A 60 3.56 -7.84 13.34
CA LYS A 60 3.07 -8.93 14.19
C LYS A 60 2.08 -8.42 15.22
N ASP A 61 1.09 -9.25 15.53
CA ASP A 61 0.20 -9.04 16.68
C ASP A 61 0.88 -9.44 18.01
N GLU A 62 0.12 -9.35 19.11
CA GLU A 62 0.59 -9.71 20.46
C GLU A 62 0.96 -11.20 20.59
N ASN A 63 0.42 -12.06 19.74
CA ASN A 63 0.70 -13.50 19.71
C ASN A 63 1.86 -13.87 18.76
N GLY A 64 2.45 -12.88 18.08
CA GLY A 64 3.51 -13.08 17.11
C GLY A 64 3.05 -13.57 15.73
N GLN A 65 1.74 -13.55 15.46
CA GLN A 65 1.16 -13.85 14.15
C GLN A 65 1.37 -12.65 13.21
N ASN A 66 1.76 -12.92 11.97
CA ASN A 66 1.91 -11.92 10.94
C ASN A 66 0.51 -11.43 10.53
N VAL A 67 0.26 -10.13 10.76
CA VAL A 67 -1.01 -9.43 10.43
C VAL A 67 -0.78 -8.28 9.44
N GLY A 68 0.44 -8.15 8.95
CA GLY A 68 0.81 -7.14 7.98
C GLY A 68 2.25 -7.28 7.52
N CYS A 69 2.62 -6.41 6.59
CA CYS A 69 3.94 -6.33 6.01
C CYS A 69 4.33 -4.88 5.73
N ARG A 70 5.62 -4.59 5.81
CA ARG A 70 6.23 -3.36 5.30
C ARG A 70 7.26 -3.72 4.22
N PHE A 71 7.14 -3.08 3.07
CA PHE A 71 8.13 -3.12 2.00
C PHE A 71 8.83 -1.76 1.89
N GLN A 72 10.12 -1.81 1.60
CA GLN A 72 10.94 -0.66 1.28
C GLN A 72 11.23 -0.65 -0.23
N ASN A 73 11.51 0.53 -0.78
CA ASN A 73 11.93 0.69 -2.18
C ASN A 73 10.91 0.18 -3.24
N VAL A 74 9.62 0.25 -2.93
CA VAL A 74 8.54 -0.05 -3.89
C VAL A 74 8.60 0.92 -5.05
N ARG A 75 8.54 0.38 -6.26
CA ARG A 75 8.47 1.15 -7.51
C ARG A 75 7.16 0.81 -8.21
N ILE A 76 6.43 1.82 -8.68
CA ILE A 76 5.23 1.59 -9.48
C ILE A 76 5.68 1.44 -10.93
N GLU A 77 6.09 0.22 -11.30
CA GLU A 77 6.58 -0.09 -12.66
C GLU A 77 5.43 -0.51 -13.59
N ILE A 78 4.48 -1.28 -13.06
CA ILE A 78 3.26 -1.69 -13.75
C ILE A 78 2.02 -1.10 -13.09
N ASN A 79 0.93 -1.06 -13.85
CA ASN A 79 -0.36 -0.57 -13.35
C ASN A 79 -0.99 -1.47 -12.29
N LYS A 80 -0.67 -2.78 -12.24
CA LYS A 80 -1.28 -3.76 -11.30
C LYS A 80 -0.27 -4.80 -10.82
N ALA A 81 -0.01 -4.86 -9.52
CA ALA A 81 0.81 -5.93 -8.92
C ALA A 81 -0.07 -7.09 -8.43
N TYR A 82 0.49 -8.30 -8.43
CA TYR A 82 -0.14 -9.49 -7.85
C TYR A 82 0.32 -9.65 -6.40
N PHE A 83 -0.63 -9.89 -5.50
CA PHE A 83 -0.38 -10.16 -4.09
C PHE A 83 -0.93 -11.53 -3.74
N MET A 84 -0.17 -12.31 -2.96
CA MET A 84 -0.58 -13.61 -2.46
C MET A 84 -0.18 -13.74 -0.99
N VAL A 85 -1.13 -14.11 -0.14
CA VAL A 85 -0.88 -14.45 1.26
C VAL A 85 -1.19 -15.93 1.46
N ASN A 86 -0.18 -16.73 1.76
CA ASN A 86 -0.36 -18.12 2.16
C ASN A 86 -0.33 -18.25 3.69
N GLY A 87 -0.63 -19.45 4.19
CA GLY A 87 -0.55 -19.74 5.61
C GLY A 87 0.00 -21.13 5.89
N SER A 88 0.59 -21.28 7.08
CA SER A 88 1.10 -22.54 7.60
C SER A 88 0.55 -22.78 9.00
N SER A 89 0.11 -24.01 9.27
CA SER A 89 -0.25 -24.49 10.61
C SER A 89 0.21 -25.94 10.76
N LYS A 90 0.26 -26.47 11.98
CA LYS A 90 0.79 -27.82 12.23
C LYS A 90 -0.03 -28.92 11.56
N ASP A 91 -1.35 -28.84 11.68
CA ASP A 91 -2.24 -29.96 11.35
C ASP A 91 -3.28 -29.60 10.27
N SER A 92 -3.32 -28.35 9.82
CA SER A 92 -4.30 -27.87 8.84
C SER A 92 -3.65 -27.19 7.64
N LEU A 93 -4.10 -27.56 6.44
CA LEU A 93 -3.79 -26.81 5.23
C LEU A 93 -4.57 -25.49 5.27
N ILE A 94 -3.86 -24.38 5.16
CA ILE A 94 -4.45 -23.04 5.19
C ILE A 94 -4.74 -22.60 3.75
N GLN A 95 -5.92 -22.02 3.54
CA GLN A 95 -6.30 -21.46 2.25
C GLN A 95 -5.51 -20.17 2.01
N PHE A 96 -4.96 -20.00 0.81
CA PHE A 96 -4.30 -18.75 0.44
C PHE A 96 -5.33 -17.69 0.00
N TYR A 97 -4.95 -16.42 0.13
CA TYR A 97 -5.63 -15.27 -0.45
C TYR A 97 -4.78 -14.72 -1.59
N ASP A 98 -5.39 -14.27 -2.68
CA ASP A 98 -4.70 -13.59 -3.77
C ASP A 98 -5.54 -12.47 -4.39
N GLU A 99 -4.87 -11.42 -4.87
CA GLU A 99 -5.52 -10.30 -5.56
C GLU A 99 -4.55 -9.54 -6.48
N TYR A 100 -5.10 -8.93 -7.54
CA TYR A 100 -4.39 -7.93 -8.34
C TYR A 100 -4.78 -6.51 -7.93
N ILE A 101 -3.84 -5.75 -7.38
CA ILE A 101 -4.06 -4.38 -6.91
C ILE A 101 -3.41 -3.37 -7.85
N ALA A 102 -4.16 -2.35 -8.24
CA ALA A 102 -3.62 -1.24 -9.01
C ALA A 102 -2.83 -0.27 -8.12
N LEU A 103 -1.49 -0.28 -8.22
CA LEU A 103 -0.62 0.42 -7.27
C LEU A 103 -0.87 1.94 -7.21
N TYR A 104 -1.14 2.58 -8.35
CA TYR A 104 -1.45 4.02 -8.40
C TYR A 104 -2.75 4.40 -7.65
N ARG A 105 -3.64 3.43 -7.36
CA ARG A 105 -4.89 3.67 -6.60
C ARG A 105 -4.70 3.60 -5.10
N ILE A 106 -3.61 2.99 -4.64
CA ILE A 106 -3.29 2.82 -3.23
C ILE A 106 -2.14 3.73 -2.77
N GLU A 107 -1.64 4.61 -3.65
CA GLU A 107 -0.64 5.60 -3.30
C GLU A 107 -1.27 6.83 -2.66
N ILE A 108 -0.74 7.21 -1.50
CA ILE A 108 -1.01 8.48 -0.85
C ILE A 108 0.07 9.47 -1.28
N PHE A 109 -0.33 10.47 -2.05
CA PHE A 109 0.55 11.58 -2.41
C PHE A 109 0.94 12.39 -1.17
N THR A 110 2.20 12.83 -1.17
CA THR A 110 2.67 13.82 -0.19
C THR A 110 2.01 15.17 -0.45
N ALA A 111 2.09 16.08 0.52
CA ALA A 111 1.64 17.45 0.31
C ALA A 111 2.47 18.14 -0.80
N PRO A 112 1.90 19.13 -1.51
CA PRO A 112 2.68 19.96 -2.43
C PRO A 112 3.89 20.59 -1.74
N LEU A 113 4.98 20.74 -2.48
CA LEU A 113 6.24 21.27 -1.96
C LEU A 113 6.35 22.77 -2.18
N ASN A 114 7.18 23.45 -1.38
CA ASN A 114 7.54 24.86 -1.54
C ASN A 114 6.31 25.78 -1.72
N ILE A 115 5.31 25.62 -0.85
CA ILE A 115 4.13 26.49 -0.84
C ILE A 115 4.57 27.89 -0.40
N THR A 116 4.47 28.86 -1.29
CA THR A 116 4.77 30.27 -1.01
C THR A 116 3.58 31.15 -1.38
N ALA A 117 3.42 32.24 -0.63
CA ALA A 117 2.42 33.27 -0.89
C ALA A 117 3.12 34.62 -1.01
N HIS A 118 2.94 35.27 -2.15
CA HIS A 118 3.48 36.60 -2.43
C HIS A 118 2.31 37.58 -2.55
N CYS A 119 2.08 38.36 -1.48
CA CYS A 119 1.04 39.38 -1.44
C CYS A 119 1.63 40.75 -1.73
N THR A 120 0.98 41.51 -2.61
CA THR A 120 1.38 42.88 -2.94
C THR A 120 0.41 43.87 -2.32
N GLY A 121 0.91 45.03 -1.90
CA GLY A 121 0.12 46.05 -1.20
C GLY A 121 -0.99 46.65 -2.08
N ASP A 122 -2.20 46.63 -1.52
CA ASP A 122 -3.40 47.42 -1.83
C ASP A 122 -4.18 47.23 -3.14
N SER A 123 -3.91 46.23 -4.00
CA SER A 123 -4.89 45.89 -5.06
C SER A 123 -4.63 44.62 -5.88
N ALA A 124 -3.41 44.09 -5.94
CA ALA A 124 -3.05 43.01 -6.86
C ALA A 124 -3.24 41.58 -6.29
N GLY A 125 -3.73 41.45 -5.05
CA GLY A 125 -3.98 40.16 -4.42
C GLY A 125 -2.71 39.42 -4.01
N CYS A 126 -2.86 38.13 -3.71
CA CYS A 126 -1.77 37.23 -3.38
C CYS A 126 -1.57 36.19 -4.48
N ILE A 127 -0.34 35.98 -4.90
CA ILE A 127 0.05 34.88 -5.78
C ILE A 127 0.52 33.73 -4.90
N ILE A 128 -0.16 32.59 -5.00
CA ILE A 128 0.20 31.36 -4.28
C ILE A 128 0.84 30.41 -5.29
N THR A 129 2.06 29.95 -5.01
CA THR A 129 2.77 28.99 -5.85
C THR A 129 3.22 27.78 -5.06
N TRP A 130 3.30 26.63 -5.72
CA TRP A 130 3.79 25.38 -5.16
C TRP A 130 4.40 24.51 -6.26
N ASN A 131 5.22 23.56 -5.84
CA ASN A 131 5.71 22.47 -6.65
C ASN A 131 4.82 21.22 -6.46
N PRO A 132 4.67 20.37 -7.48
CA PRO A 132 3.98 19.09 -7.34
C PRO A 132 4.58 18.21 -6.25
N PRO A 133 3.80 17.28 -5.68
CA PRO A 133 4.32 16.31 -4.73
C PRO A 133 5.35 15.40 -5.39
N LEU A 134 6.27 14.86 -4.59
CA LEU A 134 7.23 13.87 -5.06
C LEU A 134 6.50 12.56 -5.34
N THR A 135 6.72 12.02 -6.54
CA THR A 135 6.25 10.68 -6.92
C THR A 135 7.34 9.95 -7.68
N SER A 136 7.35 8.62 -7.59
CA SER A 136 8.31 7.78 -8.32
C SER A 136 7.89 7.51 -9.76
N HIS A 137 6.62 7.74 -10.12
CA HIS A 137 6.03 7.23 -11.36
C HIS A 137 5.25 8.28 -12.18
N VAL A 138 4.70 9.33 -11.56
CA VAL A 138 3.99 10.41 -12.28
C VAL A 138 4.98 11.46 -12.76
N LYS A 139 5.22 11.47 -14.08
CA LYS A 139 6.09 12.48 -14.71
C LYS A 139 5.37 13.74 -15.16
N LYS A 140 4.04 13.70 -15.25
CA LYS A 140 3.24 14.80 -15.80
C LYS A 140 2.49 15.56 -14.72
N ALA A 141 2.73 16.87 -14.63
CA ALA A 141 2.06 17.74 -13.67
C ALA A 141 0.53 17.82 -13.88
N GLU A 142 0.05 17.58 -15.10
CA GLU A 142 -1.38 17.62 -15.47
C GLU A 142 -2.23 16.53 -14.79
N CYS A 143 -1.61 15.52 -14.18
CA CYS A 143 -2.31 14.45 -13.46
C CYS A 143 -2.73 14.85 -12.04
N PHE A 144 -2.21 15.95 -11.49
CA PHE A 144 -2.50 16.38 -10.13
C PHE A 144 -3.66 17.37 -10.11
N GLN A 145 -4.63 17.09 -9.25
CA GLN A 145 -5.68 18.03 -8.87
C GLN A 145 -5.39 18.54 -7.45
N TYR A 146 -5.53 19.85 -7.26
CA TYR A 146 -5.21 20.52 -5.99
C TYR A 146 -6.45 21.15 -5.38
N GLU A 147 -6.52 21.10 -4.05
CA GLU A 147 -7.48 21.85 -3.24
C GLU A 147 -6.74 22.93 -2.45
N ILE A 148 -7.29 24.14 -2.41
CA ILE A 148 -6.71 25.27 -1.68
C ILE A 148 -7.72 25.71 -0.63
N SER A 149 -7.32 25.65 0.65
CA SER A 149 -8.13 26.13 1.77
C SER A 149 -7.50 27.41 2.33
N ILE A 150 -8.22 28.53 2.23
CA ILE A 150 -7.79 29.83 2.75
C ILE A 150 -8.67 30.17 3.96
N GLN A 151 -8.04 30.36 5.12
CA GLN A 151 -8.72 30.78 6.35
C GLN A 151 -8.32 32.22 6.68
N ASN A 152 -9.32 33.11 6.74
CA ASN A 152 -9.12 34.44 7.31
C ASN A 152 -9.17 34.33 8.84
N LYS A 153 -8.22 34.97 9.52
CA LYS A 153 -8.26 35.16 10.97
C LYS A 153 -9.08 36.38 11.35
#